data_AF-A0A136KKI2-F1
#
_entry.id   AF-A0A136KKI2-F1
#
_cell.length_a   1.000
_cell.length_b   1.000
_cell.length_c   1.000
_cell.angle_alpha   90.00
_cell.angle_beta   90.00
_cell.angle_gamma   90.00
#
_symmetry.space_group_name_H-M   'P 1'
#
loop_
_entity.id
_entity.type
_entity.pdbx_description
1 polymer ?
#
loop_
_entity_poly.entity_id
_entity_poly.type
_entity_poly.pdbx_seq_one_letter_code
_entity_poly.pdbx_strand_id
1 'polypeptide(L)'
;MLSESKAQKLYNAFMNNQKTIVIVGGGAAGIMAALSVRKHHPQDKIIILDRTFALGRKILVCGAGRCNITNINLEHDPAKHYYGASPDFINSVFEQFAYADISNFFHELGINLYVEQKKRIGKLFPTTNRADTVTEILYDELEHQRVEVRTNCEVKQITKVNTIFNLLAYYEGKLLEIKADYVILAAGGRTYPALGADGSGYNLARSLGHNIIEPVPSALPLEAKNNLSQHLQGIRMELNVSAEINGEIKKSSTDEVMFTNYGLSGPAVLNVSREISIHLNRNKQIEAYVYLNAFPMLTVKQVNDLLTARWNKKPNQSVVKSLYGLFPNKVALAYVKESGISETASSKDISTEQKRKINQNPNKLQNKSASNTRLERSRVYCRRSRYFRSYVNQSAIKACFGFVFLWRNTQCRW
;
A
#
# COMPACT_ATOMS: atom_id res chain seq x y z
N MET A 1 -40.85 -31.93 -28.75
CA MET A 1 -40.62 -32.08 -27.31
C MET A 1 -39.53 -33.13 -27.11
N LEU A 2 -38.45 -32.81 -26.39
CA LEU A 2 -37.48 -33.83 -25.98
C LEU A 2 -38.19 -34.82 -25.05
N SER A 3 -37.97 -36.14 -25.21
CA SER A 3 -38.49 -37.12 -24.26
C SER A 3 -37.92 -36.86 -22.86
N GLU A 4 -38.71 -37.05 -21.81
CA GLU A 4 -38.28 -36.82 -20.41
C GLU A 4 -36.96 -37.52 -20.08
N SER A 5 -36.76 -38.73 -20.60
CA SER A 5 -35.51 -39.51 -20.48
C SER A 5 -34.28 -38.79 -21.06
N LYS A 6 -34.43 -38.08 -22.19
CA LYS A 6 -33.34 -37.35 -22.85
C LYS A 6 -33.05 -36.02 -22.16
N ALA A 7 -34.09 -35.33 -21.67
CA ALA A 7 -33.95 -34.14 -20.84
C ALA A 7 -33.26 -34.45 -19.50
N GLN A 8 -33.63 -35.56 -18.84
CA GLN A 8 -33.02 -36.00 -17.59
C GLN A 8 -31.55 -36.42 -17.78
N LYS A 9 -31.21 -37.10 -18.88
CA LYS A 9 -29.80 -37.43 -19.19
C LYS A 9 -28.96 -36.19 -19.46
N LEU A 10 -29.50 -35.22 -20.20
CA LEU A 10 -28.82 -33.94 -20.46
C LEU A 10 -28.66 -33.12 -19.18
N TYR A 11 -29.69 -33.07 -18.33
CA TYR A 11 -29.63 -32.44 -17.02
C TYR A 11 -28.59 -33.10 -16.11
N ASN A 12 -28.56 -34.43 -16.03
CA ASN A 12 -27.58 -35.16 -15.24
C ASN A 12 -26.14 -34.97 -15.79
N ALA A 13 -25.96 -34.95 -17.11
CA ALA A 13 -24.65 -34.68 -17.73
C ALA A 13 -24.20 -33.22 -17.49
N PHE A 14 -25.14 -32.28 -17.52
CA PHE A 14 -24.91 -30.86 -17.20
C PHE A 14 -24.52 -30.69 -15.72
N MET A 15 -25.27 -31.30 -14.79
CA MET A 15 -24.97 -31.28 -13.36
C MET A 15 -23.64 -31.97 -13.04
N ASN A 16 -23.26 -33.02 -13.77
CA ASN A 16 -21.96 -33.69 -13.61
C ASN A 16 -20.76 -32.85 -14.07
N ASN A 17 -20.98 -31.81 -14.89
CA ASN A 17 -19.91 -30.94 -15.39
C ASN A 17 -19.82 -29.60 -14.65
N GLN A 18 -20.82 -29.24 -13.84
CA GLN A 18 -20.80 -28.03 -13.04
C GLN A 18 -19.71 -28.10 -11.96
N LYS A 19 -18.79 -27.15 -11.97
CA LYS A 19 -17.74 -27.05 -10.95
C LYS A 19 -18.18 -26.19 -9.78
N THR A 20 -17.77 -26.55 -8.57
CA THR A 20 -17.93 -25.72 -7.38
C THR A 20 -16.64 -24.95 -7.10
N ILE A 21 -16.74 -23.63 -7.14
CA ILE A 21 -15.64 -22.70 -6.93
C ILE A 21 -15.92 -21.91 -5.65
N VAL A 22 -15.04 -22.07 -4.66
CA VAL A 22 -15.17 -21.39 -3.37
C VAL A 22 -14.13 -20.29 -3.26
N ILE A 23 -14.58 -19.07 -2.97
CA ILE A 23 -13.76 -17.88 -2.78
C ILE A 23 -13.74 -17.57 -1.28
N VAL A 24 -12.56 -17.59 -0.67
CA VAL A 24 -12.38 -17.31 0.77
C VAL A 24 -11.95 -15.87 0.95
N GLY A 25 -12.89 -15.00 1.31
CA GLY A 25 -12.71 -13.56 1.48
C GLY A 25 -13.48 -12.76 0.44
N GLY A 26 -14.40 -11.92 0.90
CA GLY A 26 -15.28 -11.03 0.14
C GLY A 26 -14.77 -9.59 0.05
N GLY A 27 -13.45 -9.41 -0.01
CA GLY A 27 -12.85 -8.11 -0.33
C GLY A 27 -12.88 -7.81 -1.82
N ALA A 28 -12.26 -6.70 -2.24
CA ALA A 28 -12.17 -6.31 -3.65
C ALA A 28 -11.71 -7.48 -4.56
N ALA A 29 -10.68 -8.21 -4.14
CA ALA A 29 -10.15 -9.35 -4.88
C ALA A 29 -11.16 -10.49 -5.05
N GLY A 30 -11.85 -10.86 -3.98
CA GLY A 30 -12.81 -11.96 -4.00
C GLY A 30 -14.07 -11.65 -4.80
N ILE A 31 -14.56 -10.41 -4.69
CA ILE A 31 -15.68 -9.91 -5.49
C ILE A 31 -15.29 -9.94 -6.98
N MET A 32 -14.15 -9.34 -7.34
CA MET A 32 -13.67 -9.34 -8.74
C MET A 32 -13.43 -10.77 -9.26
N ALA A 33 -12.91 -11.66 -8.42
CA ALA A 33 -12.73 -13.06 -8.78
C ALA A 33 -14.08 -13.75 -9.06
N ALA A 34 -15.09 -13.54 -8.21
CA ALA A 34 -16.42 -14.12 -8.42
C ALA A 34 -17.05 -13.65 -9.73
N LEU A 35 -17.01 -12.34 -9.99
CA LEU A 35 -17.56 -11.76 -11.21
C LEU A 35 -16.80 -12.24 -12.46
N SER A 36 -15.47 -12.33 -12.40
CA SER A 36 -14.66 -12.88 -13.48
C SER A 36 -14.94 -14.36 -13.72
N VAL A 37 -15.06 -15.17 -12.66
CA VAL A 37 -15.44 -16.59 -12.77
C VAL A 37 -16.81 -16.70 -13.42
N ARG A 38 -17.81 -15.92 -13.00
CA ARG A 38 -19.13 -15.95 -13.64
C ARG A 38 -19.07 -15.61 -15.12
N LYS A 39 -18.31 -14.58 -15.50
CA LYS A 39 -18.15 -14.15 -16.90
C LYS A 39 -17.57 -15.27 -17.78
N HIS A 40 -16.58 -16.01 -17.29
CA HIS A 40 -15.89 -17.04 -18.08
C HIS A 40 -16.47 -18.46 -17.91
N HIS A 41 -17.15 -18.71 -16.80
CA HIS A 41 -17.73 -19.99 -16.40
C HIS A 41 -19.18 -19.80 -15.93
N PRO A 42 -20.09 -19.41 -16.83
CA PRO A 42 -21.45 -19.00 -16.47
C PRO A 42 -22.27 -20.10 -15.81
N GLN A 43 -21.90 -21.37 -16.02
CA GLN A 43 -22.60 -22.53 -15.47
C GLN A 43 -22.08 -22.98 -14.11
N ASP A 44 -20.89 -22.54 -13.69
CA ASP A 44 -20.27 -23.01 -12.46
C ASP A 44 -20.94 -22.42 -11.22
N LYS A 45 -20.89 -23.19 -10.13
CA LYS A 45 -21.37 -22.76 -8.82
C LYS A 45 -20.27 -21.95 -8.14
N ILE A 46 -20.59 -20.70 -7.77
CA ILE A 46 -19.65 -19.76 -7.16
C ILE A 46 -20.14 -19.44 -5.76
N ILE A 47 -19.28 -19.61 -4.76
CA ILE A 47 -19.58 -19.33 -3.36
C ILE A 47 -18.51 -18.40 -2.78
N ILE A 48 -18.90 -17.22 -2.29
CA ILE A 48 -18.03 -16.36 -1.49
C ILE A 48 -18.29 -16.63 -0.01
N LEU A 49 -17.23 -16.95 0.73
CA LEU A 49 -17.24 -17.10 2.18
C LEU A 49 -16.48 -15.92 2.79
N ASP A 50 -17.17 -15.08 3.56
CA ASP A 50 -16.54 -13.97 4.27
C ASP A 50 -16.87 -14.02 5.76
N ARG A 51 -15.84 -13.84 6.59
CA ARG A 51 -15.98 -13.90 8.05
C ARG A 51 -16.70 -12.71 8.66
N THR A 52 -16.73 -11.59 7.95
CA THR A 52 -17.37 -10.36 8.40
C THR A 52 -18.85 -10.35 8.03
N PHE A 53 -19.61 -9.48 8.66
CA PHE A 53 -21.06 -9.44 8.47
C PHE A 53 -21.51 -8.86 7.12
N ALA A 54 -20.61 -8.23 6.36
CA ALA A 54 -20.89 -7.66 5.04
C ALA A 54 -19.62 -7.71 4.17
N LEU A 55 -19.76 -7.84 2.86
CA LEU A 55 -18.61 -7.84 1.94
C LEU A 55 -17.97 -6.43 1.85
N GLY A 56 -16.79 -6.35 1.24
CA GLY A 56 -16.21 -5.06 0.84
C GLY A 56 -15.83 -4.10 1.98
N ARG A 57 -15.79 -4.54 3.25
CA ARG A 57 -15.55 -3.69 4.44
C ARG A 57 -14.37 -2.74 4.32
N LYS A 58 -13.28 -3.18 3.67
CA LYS A 58 -12.08 -2.35 3.44
C LYS A 58 -12.21 -1.36 2.29
N ILE A 59 -13.08 -1.63 1.32
CA ILE A 59 -13.38 -0.72 0.21
C ILE A 59 -14.00 0.56 0.80
N LEU A 60 -14.90 0.42 1.78
CA LEU A 60 -15.57 1.54 2.49
C LEU A 60 -14.61 2.56 3.11
N VAL A 61 -13.42 2.14 3.55
CA VAL A 61 -12.43 3.05 4.16
C VAL A 61 -11.32 3.47 3.19
N CYS A 62 -11.33 2.95 1.96
CA CYS A 62 -10.34 3.29 0.94
C CYS A 62 -10.51 4.74 0.46
N GLY A 63 -9.41 5.42 0.18
CA GLY A 63 -9.46 6.80 -0.32
C GLY A 63 -10.11 7.80 0.65
N ALA A 64 -10.09 7.49 1.96
CA ALA A 64 -10.82 8.22 3.00
C ALA A 64 -12.34 8.25 2.75
N GLY A 65 -12.92 7.08 2.42
CA GLY A 65 -14.35 6.94 2.15
C GLY A 65 -14.77 7.24 0.72
N ARG A 66 -13.83 7.68 -0.13
CA ARG A 66 -14.11 8.00 -1.54
C ARG A 66 -13.87 6.85 -2.51
N CYS A 67 -13.19 5.78 -2.07
CA CYS A 67 -12.71 4.68 -2.89
C CYS A 67 -11.74 5.12 -4.01
N ASN A 68 -10.43 5.13 -3.70
CA ASN A 68 -9.42 5.24 -4.75
C ASN A 68 -9.33 3.90 -5.49
N ILE A 69 -10.03 3.77 -6.62
CA ILE A 69 -10.27 2.51 -7.34
C ILE A 69 -9.00 2.05 -8.07
N THR A 70 -8.40 2.93 -8.87
CA THR A 70 -7.21 2.62 -9.69
C THR A 70 -6.32 3.87 -9.84
N ASN A 71 -5.28 3.78 -10.66
CA ASN A 71 -4.36 4.89 -10.93
C ASN A 71 -3.96 4.92 -12.41
N ILE A 72 -4.00 6.11 -13.04
CA ILE A 72 -3.65 6.30 -14.46
C ILE A 72 -2.20 5.92 -14.78
N ASN A 73 -1.30 6.02 -13.80
CA ASN A 73 0.11 5.66 -14.00
C ASN A 73 0.32 4.16 -14.24
N LEU A 74 -0.71 3.32 -14.04
CA LEU A 74 -0.68 1.89 -14.36
C LEU A 74 -0.75 1.61 -15.87
N GLU A 75 -1.07 2.61 -16.70
CA GLU A 75 -1.24 2.45 -18.14
C GLU A 75 0.06 2.03 -18.87
N HIS A 76 1.21 2.52 -18.41
CA HIS A 76 2.47 2.31 -19.13
C HIS A 76 3.47 1.40 -18.39
N ASP A 77 3.54 1.48 -17.07
CA ASP A 77 4.54 0.74 -16.29
C ASP A 77 3.99 0.31 -14.92
N PRO A 78 3.07 -0.66 -14.89
CA PRO A 78 2.46 -1.10 -13.64
C PRO A 78 3.52 -1.67 -12.68
N ALA A 79 4.52 -2.40 -13.17
CA ALA A 79 5.56 -3.03 -12.34
C ALA A 79 6.28 -2.04 -11.41
N LYS A 80 6.53 -0.80 -11.85
CA LYS A 80 7.14 0.25 -10.99
C LYS A 80 6.30 0.65 -9.77
N HIS A 81 5.01 0.34 -9.77
CA HIS A 81 4.07 0.73 -8.73
C HIS A 81 3.72 -0.38 -7.74
N TYR A 82 4.19 -1.61 -7.99
CA TYR A 82 4.01 -2.75 -7.08
C TYR A 82 5.33 -3.16 -6.46
N TYR A 83 5.22 -3.70 -5.26
CA TYR A 83 6.37 -4.15 -4.50
C TYR A 83 6.08 -5.50 -3.89
N GLY A 84 7.09 -6.35 -3.91
CA GLY A 84 6.91 -7.70 -3.40
C GLY A 84 6.39 -8.65 -4.47
N ALA A 85 6.79 -8.47 -5.71
CA ALA A 85 6.67 -9.44 -6.78
C ALA A 85 7.76 -9.11 -7.81
N SER A 86 8.12 -10.05 -8.68
CA SER A 86 8.97 -9.73 -9.83
C SER A 86 8.20 -8.81 -10.80
N PRO A 87 8.91 -7.90 -11.50
CA PRO A 87 8.30 -7.11 -12.57
C PRO A 87 7.56 -7.96 -13.59
N ASP A 88 8.16 -9.07 -14.03
CA ASP A 88 7.56 -10.00 -15.00
C ASP A 88 6.23 -10.58 -14.51
N PHE A 89 6.14 -10.91 -13.22
CA PHE A 89 4.90 -11.38 -12.64
C PHE A 89 3.82 -10.30 -12.68
N ILE A 90 4.16 -9.08 -12.26
CA ILE A 90 3.20 -7.97 -12.26
C ILE A 90 2.74 -7.68 -13.69
N ASN A 91 3.66 -7.59 -14.64
CA ASN A 91 3.34 -7.35 -16.04
C ASN A 91 2.44 -8.45 -16.59
N SER A 92 2.69 -9.73 -16.30
CA SER A 92 1.82 -10.84 -16.74
C SER A 92 0.38 -10.74 -16.23
N VAL A 93 0.15 -10.10 -15.06
CA VAL A 93 -1.20 -9.85 -14.54
C VAL A 93 -1.86 -8.71 -15.31
N PHE A 94 -1.13 -7.60 -15.53
CA PHE A 94 -1.64 -6.43 -16.23
C PHE A 94 -1.79 -6.64 -17.75
N GLU A 95 -1.11 -7.63 -18.34
CA GLU A 95 -1.36 -8.08 -19.72
C GLU A 95 -2.74 -8.74 -19.89
N GLN A 96 -3.29 -9.33 -18.81
CA GLN A 96 -4.61 -9.97 -18.84
C GLN A 96 -5.75 -9.04 -18.43
N PHE A 97 -5.46 -8.03 -17.61
CA PHE A 97 -6.44 -7.06 -17.12
C PHE A 97 -5.74 -5.73 -16.79
N ALA A 98 -5.62 -4.89 -17.82
CA ALA A 98 -4.88 -3.64 -17.79
C ALA A 98 -5.69 -2.49 -17.17
N TYR A 99 -5.07 -1.30 -17.09
CA TYR A 99 -5.74 -0.07 -16.65
C TYR A 99 -7.04 0.22 -17.42
N ALA A 100 -7.04 0.03 -18.75
CA ALA A 100 -8.20 0.24 -19.59
C ALA A 100 -9.33 -0.75 -19.24
N ASP A 101 -9.01 -2.02 -19.03
CA ASP A 101 -9.99 -3.05 -18.66
C ASP A 101 -10.59 -2.78 -17.28
N ILE A 102 -9.78 -2.35 -16.31
CA ILE A 102 -10.27 -1.93 -14.99
C ILE A 102 -11.27 -0.77 -15.14
N SER A 103 -10.91 0.25 -15.91
CA SER A 103 -11.75 1.43 -16.09
C SER A 103 -13.05 1.09 -16.81
N ASN A 104 -12.98 0.28 -17.87
CA ASN A 104 -14.14 -0.18 -18.63
C ASN A 104 -15.05 -1.07 -17.78
N PHE A 105 -14.50 -1.96 -16.96
CA PHE A 105 -15.28 -2.79 -16.05
C PHE A 105 -16.14 -1.94 -15.10
N PHE A 106 -15.56 -0.92 -14.46
CA PHE A 106 -16.34 -0.03 -13.59
C PHE A 106 -17.34 0.82 -14.39
N HIS A 107 -16.99 1.26 -15.59
CA HIS A 107 -17.91 1.99 -16.47
C HIS A 107 -19.12 1.13 -16.89
N GLU A 108 -18.92 -0.14 -17.23
CA GLU A 108 -19.99 -1.10 -17.55
C GLU A 108 -20.95 -1.32 -16.36
N LEU A 109 -20.45 -1.22 -15.12
CA LEU A 109 -21.27 -1.24 -13.90
C LEU A 109 -21.93 0.11 -13.58
N GLY A 110 -21.81 1.12 -14.45
CA GLY A 110 -22.37 2.46 -14.25
C GLY A 110 -21.53 3.35 -13.31
N ILE A 111 -20.31 2.96 -12.95
CA ILE A 111 -19.40 3.73 -12.10
C ILE A 111 -18.44 4.53 -12.97
N ASN A 112 -18.81 5.77 -13.25
CA ASN A 112 -17.91 6.71 -13.93
C ASN A 112 -16.76 7.12 -13.02
N LEU A 113 -15.54 7.13 -13.57
CA LEU A 113 -14.32 7.47 -12.84
C LEU A 113 -13.77 8.83 -13.28
N TYR A 114 -13.12 9.55 -12.37
CA TYR A 114 -12.39 10.77 -12.68
C TYR A 114 -11.01 10.78 -12.01
N VAL A 115 -10.04 11.45 -12.65
CA VAL A 115 -8.67 11.60 -12.12
C VAL A 115 -8.61 12.77 -11.13
N GLU A 116 -8.06 12.54 -9.94
CA GLU A 116 -7.86 13.59 -8.93
C GLU A 116 -6.85 14.64 -9.40
N GLN A 117 -7.36 15.83 -9.75
CA GLN A 117 -6.52 16.91 -10.29
C GLN A 117 -5.62 17.59 -9.25
N LYS A 118 -6.00 17.58 -7.96
CA LYS A 118 -5.36 18.40 -6.91
C LYS A 118 -3.90 18.04 -6.62
N LYS A 119 -3.45 16.82 -6.91
CA LYS A 119 -2.16 16.31 -6.41
C LYS A 119 -1.21 15.76 -7.48
N ARG A 120 -1.60 15.73 -8.76
CA ARG A 120 -0.81 15.11 -9.87
C ARG A 120 -0.33 13.66 -9.60
N ILE A 121 -0.99 12.92 -8.70
CA ILE A 121 -0.64 11.54 -8.33
C ILE A 121 -1.40 10.51 -9.20
N GLY A 122 -2.33 10.96 -10.05
CA GLY A 122 -3.01 10.08 -11.00
C GLY A 122 -4.06 9.14 -10.39
N LYS A 123 -4.57 9.44 -9.18
CA LYS A 123 -5.58 8.62 -8.48
C LYS A 123 -6.95 8.74 -9.15
N LEU A 124 -7.67 7.62 -9.30
CA LEU A 124 -9.03 7.61 -9.83
C LEU A 124 -10.06 7.31 -8.75
N PHE A 125 -11.13 8.12 -8.75
CA PHE A 125 -12.26 8.00 -7.82
C PHE A 125 -13.58 7.90 -8.60
N PRO A 126 -14.63 7.27 -8.05
CA PRO A 126 -15.97 7.35 -8.59
C PRO A 126 -16.45 8.81 -8.59
N THR A 127 -17.25 9.21 -9.56
CA THR A 127 -17.82 10.57 -9.65
C THR A 127 -18.64 10.96 -8.42
N THR A 128 -19.27 9.98 -7.76
CA THR A 128 -20.00 10.20 -6.50
C THR A 128 -19.09 10.56 -5.32
N ASN A 129 -17.78 10.28 -5.42
CA ASN A 129 -16.83 10.37 -4.31
C ASN A 129 -17.22 9.56 -3.08
N ARG A 130 -17.96 8.46 -3.26
CA ARG A 130 -18.32 7.58 -2.14
C ARG A 130 -18.01 6.12 -2.39
N ALA A 131 -17.40 5.49 -1.40
CA ALA A 131 -17.03 4.10 -1.40
C ALA A 131 -18.22 3.15 -1.16
N ASP A 132 -19.24 3.60 -0.42
CA ASP A 132 -20.48 2.85 -0.21
C ASP A 132 -21.21 2.60 -1.53
N THR A 133 -21.33 3.62 -2.39
CA THR A 133 -21.88 3.47 -3.75
C THR A 133 -21.16 2.38 -4.54
N VAL A 134 -19.82 2.35 -4.50
CA VAL A 134 -19.03 1.34 -5.21
C VAL A 134 -19.30 -0.06 -4.65
N THR A 135 -19.39 -0.20 -3.32
CA THR A 135 -19.65 -1.50 -2.70
C THR A 135 -21.08 -2.00 -2.93
N GLU A 136 -22.08 -1.12 -2.94
CA GLU A 136 -23.48 -1.48 -3.20
C GLU A 136 -23.63 -1.99 -4.64
N ILE A 137 -23.11 -1.27 -5.62
CA ILE A 137 -23.16 -1.69 -7.04
C ILE A 137 -22.46 -3.04 -7.25
N LEU A 138 -21.31 -3.26 -6.60
CA LEU A 138 -20.61 -4.55 -6.67
C LEU A 138 -21.41 -5.68 -6.01
N TYR A 139 -22.19 -5.40 -4.96
CA TYR A 139 -23.04 -6.38 -4.30
C TYR A 139 -24.27 -6.71 -5.17
N ASP A 140 -24.92 -5.69 -5.72
CA ASP A 140 -26.03 -5.83 -6.66
C ASP A 140 -25.62 -6.65 -7.87
N GLU A 141 -24.41 -6.43 -8.40
CA GLU A 141 -23.89 -7.24 -9.51
C GLU A 141 -23.66 -8.71 -9.10
N LEU A 142 -23.17 -8.99 -7.89
CA LEU A 142 -23.05 -10.37 -7.40
C LEU A 142 -24.42 -11.05 -7.28
N GLU A 143 -25.44 -10.33 -6.80
CA GLU A 143 -26.81 -10.82 -6.67
C GLU A 143 -27.44 -11.08 -8.05
N HIS A 144 -27.32 -10.13 -8.97
CA HIS A 144 -27.77 -10.26 -10.36
C HIS A 144 -27.13 -11.49 -11.04
N GLN A 145 -25.84 -11.71 -10.79
CA GLN A 145 -25.08 -12.86 -11.27
C GLN A 145 -25.29 -14.14 -10.46
N ARG A 146 -26.21 -14.14 -9.47
CA ARG A 146 -26.56 -15.28 -8.62
C ARG A 146 -25.34 -15.95 -7.99
N VAL A 147 -24.38 -15.16 -7.53
CA VAL A 147 -23.24 -15.66 -6.75
C VAL A 147 -23.73 -15.93 -5.34
N GLU A 148 -23.45 -17.12 -4.81
CA GLU A 148 -23.82 -17.45 -3.44
C GLU A 148 -22.87 -16.72 -2.47
N VAL A 149 -23.42 -15.93 -1.55
CA VAL A 149 -22.64 -15.16 -0.57
C VAL A 149 -22.99 -15.64 0.85
N ARG A 150 -21.98 -16.02 1.62
CA ARG A 150 -22.12 -16.37 3.05
C ARG A 150 -21.22 -15.47 3.89
N THR A 151 -21.81 -14.44 4.48
CA THR A 151 -21.16 -13.57 5.48
C THR A 151 -21.19 -14.22 6.85
N ASN A 152 -20.45 -13.69 7.84
CA ASN A 152 -20.26 -14.33 9.14
C ASN A 152 -19.81 -15.81 9.04
N CYS A 153 -19.08 -16.13 7.96
CA CYS A 153 -18.62 -17.47 7.63
C CYS A 153 -17.09 -17.50 7.65
N GLU A 154 -16.50 -18.02 8.71
CA GLU A 154 -15.05 -18.09 8.85
C GLU A 154 -14.51 -19.47 8.49
N VAL A 155 -13.75 -19.54 7.39
CA VAL A 155 -12.97 -20.73 7.03
C VAL A 155 -11.81 -20.92 7.99
N LYS A 156 -11.79 -22.06 8.69
CA LYS A 156 -10.74 -22.43 9.66
C LYS A 156 -9.68 -23.35 9.06
N GLN A 157 -10.07 -24.18 8.10
CA GLN A 157 -9.19 -25.19 7.52
C GLN A 157 -9.53 -25.43 6.06
N ILE A 158 -8.49 -25.61 5.24
CA ILE A 158 -8.61 -26.11 3.87
C ILE A 158 -7.70 -27.33 3.76
N THR A 159 -8.26 -28.44 3.31
CA THR A 159 -7.52 -29.66 2.98
C THR A 159 -7.80 -30.06 1.55
N LYS A 160 -6.89 -30.83 0.95
CA LYS A 160 -7.08 -31.37 -0.39
C LYS A 160 -7.01 -32.89 -0.30
N VAL A 161 -8.05 -33.56 -0.76
CA VAL A 161 -8.13 -35.02 -0.88
C VAL A 161 -8.34 -35.35 -2.35
N ASN A 162 -7.35 -36.01 -2.96
CA ASN A 162 -7.30 -36.22 -4.42
C ASN A 162 -7.40 -34.89 -5.19
N THR A 163 -8.47 -34.70 -5.96
CA THR A 163 -8.72 -33.50 -6.77
C THR A 163 -9.70 -32.52 -6.12
N ILE A 164 -10.24 -32.84 -4.95
CA ILE A 164 -11.28 -32.06 -4.28
C ILE A 164 -10.73 -31.36 -3.06
N PHE A 165 -11.09 -30.09 -2.89
CA PHE A 165 -10.84 -29.34 -1.67
C PHE A 165 -11.98 -29.56 -0.69
N ASN A 166 -11.61 -29.71 0.57
CA ASN A 166 -12.53 -29.73 1.68
C ASN A 166 -12.25 -28.57 2.62
N LEU A 167 -13.23 -27.71 2.82
CA LEU A 167 -13.16 -26.53 3.68
C LEU A 167 -14.01 -26.75 4.93
N LEU A 168 -13.42 -26.52 6.10
CA LEU A 168 -14.16 -26.43 7.35
C LEU A 168 -14.33 -24.95 7.70
N ALA A 169 -15.58 -24.52 7.87
CA ALA A 169 -15.94 -23.16 8.20
C ALA A 169 -16.90 -23.09 9.39
N TYR A 170 -16.82 -22.04 10.19
CA TYR A 170 -17.87 -21.70 11.14
C TYR A 170 -18.86 -20.74 10.50
N TYR A 171 -20.12 -21.13 10.45
CA TYR A 171 -21.21 -20.33 9.92
C TYR A 171 -22.39 -20.39 10.89
N GLU A 172 -22.86 -19.23 11.34
CA GLU A 172 -23.98 -19.12 12.30
C GLU A 172 -23.80 -20.00 13.57
N GLY A 173 -22.58 -20.05 14.10
CA GLY A 173 -22.25 -20.82 15.30
C GLY A 173 -22.12 -22.33 15.09
N LYS A 174 -22.27 -22.83 13.85
CA LYS A 174 -22.12 -24.26 13.52
C LYS A 174 -20.89 -24.49 12.65
N LEU A 175 -20.29 -25.67 12.82
CA LEU A 175 -19.25 -26.13 11.91
C LEU A 175 -19.91 -26.64 10.62
N LEU A 176 -19.40 -26.16 9.49
CA LEU A 176 -19.90 -26.44 8.15
C LEU A 176 -18.75 -26.98 7.31
N GLU A 177 -19.02 -28.09 6.63
CA GLU A 177 -18.11 -28.70 5.66
C GLU A 177 -18.54 -28.33 4.25
N ILE A 178 -17.61 -27.85 3.42
CA ILE A 178 -17.86 -27.40 2.05
C ILE A 178 -16.84 -28.06 1.13
N LYS A 179 -17.35 -28.79 0.13
CA LYS A 179 -16.53 -29.37 -0.93
C LYS A 179 -16.43 -28.41 -2.11
N ALA A 180 -15.24 -28.33 -2.70
CA ALA A 180 -14.99 -27.47 -3.86
C ALA A 180 -14.03 -28.15 -4.85
N ASP A 181 -14.28 -27.97 -6.16
CA ASP A 181 -13.32 -28.33 -7.20
C ASP A 181 -12.15 -27.34 -7.22
N TYR A 182 -12.44 -26.06 -6.96
CA TYR A 182 -11.45 -24.99 -6.94
C TYR A 182 -11.64 -24.08 -5.73
N VAL A 183 -10.52 -23.62 -5.18
CA VAL A 183 -10.50 -22.63 -4.10
C VAL A 183 -9.71 -21.42 -4.55
N ILE A 184 -10.31 -20.25 -4.36
CA ILE A 184 -9.66 -18.94 -4.50
C ILE A 184 -9.49 -18.36 -3.11
N LEU A 185 -8.26 -18.33 -2.61
CA LEU A 185 -7.98 -17.68 -1.34
C LEU A 185 -7.81 -16.17 -1.58
N ALA A 186 -8.72 -15.35 -1.04
CA ALA A 186 -8.88 -13.89 -1.18
C ALA A 186 -9.00 -13.15 0.18
N ALA A 187 -8.40 -13.72 1.24
CA ALA A 187 -8.61 -13.30 2.63
C ALA A 187 -7.86 -12.01 3.04
N GLY A 188 -7.15 -11.36 2.12
CA GLY A 188 -6.43 -10.12 2.37
C GLY A 188 -5.19 -10.26 3.28
N GLY A 189 -4.80 -9.15 3.90
CA GLY A 189 -3.59 -9.04 4.74
C GLY A 189 -3.84 -9.09 6.25
N ARG A 190 -2.97 -8.44 7.04
CA ARG A 190 -3.01 -8.37 8.52
C ARG A 190 -3.43 -7.02 9.08
N THR A 191 -4.14 -6.23 8.29
CA THR A 191 -4.27 -4.81 8.57
C THR A 191 -5.71 -4.35 8.61
N TYR A 192 -6.04 -3.42 9.50
CA TYR A 192 -7.42 -3.16 9.87
C TYR A 192 -8.14 -4.48 10.22
N PRO A 193 -7.68 -5.21 11.26
CA PRO A 193 -8.26 -6.51 11.62
C PRO A 193 -9.75 -6.41 11.98
N ALA A 194 -10.19 -5.28 12.52
CA ALA A 194 -11.61 -4.98 12.74
C ALA A 194 -12.46 -4.96 11.44
N LEU A 195 -11.82 -4.90 10.27
CA LEU A 195 -12.45 -5.01 8.95
C LEU A 195 -12.23 -6.39 8.28
N GLY A 196 -11.84 -7.41 9.06
CA GLY A 196 -11.78 -8.81 8.63
C GLY A 196 -10.41 -9.34 8.21
N ALA A 197 -9.41 -8.47 8.01
CA ALA A 197 -8.09 -8.89 7.57
C ALA A 197 -7.11 -9.02 8.75
N ASP A 198 -7.09 -10.19 9.36
CA ASP A 198 -6.34 -10.53 10.57
C ASP A 198 -5.11 -11.43 10.31
N GLY A 199 -4.93 -11.88 9.07
CA GLY A 199 -3.86 -12.80 8.66
C GLY A 199 -4.20 -14.28 8.73
N SER A 200 -5.44 -14.67 9.05
CA SER A 200 -5.86 -16.08 9.04
C SER A 200 -5.62 -16.76 7.69
N GLY A 201 -5.77 -16.03 6.58
CA GLY A 201 -5.46 -16.51 5.24
C GLY A 201 -4.03 -17.01 5.06
N TYR A 202 -3.06 -16.45 5.78
CA TYR A 202 -1.67 -16.94 5.71
C TYR A 202 -1.52 -18.33 6.34
N ASN A 203 -2.32 -18.64 7.36
CA ASN A 203 -2.33 -19.97 7.97
C ASN A 203 -2.97 -20.99 7.04
N LEU A 204 -4.05 -20.60 6.35
CA LEU A 204 -4.69 -21.43 5.32
C LEU A 204 -3.74 -21.71 4.14
N ALA A 205 -3.01 -20.71 3.67
CA ALA A 205 -2.01 -20.90 2.62
C ALA A 205 -0.88 -21.84 3.10
N ARG A 206 -0.40 -21.66 4.33
CA ARG A 206 0.63 -22.53 4.92
C ARG A 206 0.16 -23.98 5.05
N SER A 207 -1.09 -24.23 5.45
CA SER A 207 -1.62 -25.59 5.55
C SER A 207 -1.74 -26.30 4.19
N LEU A 208 -1.76 -25.54 3.10
CA LEU A 208 -1.73 -26.06 1.73
C LEU A 208 -0.29 -26.21 1.17
N GLY A 209 0.74 -26.00 2.00
CA GLY A 209 2.14 -26.19 1.63
C GLY A 209 2.84 -24.95 1.08
N HIS A 210 2.20 -23.78 1.10
CA HIS A 210 2.85 -22.54 0.66
C HIS A 210 3.84 -22.03 1.70
N ASN A 211 4.97 -21.50 1.21
CA ASN A 211 5.83 -20.67 2.02
C ASN A 211 5.18 -19.28 2.22
N ILE A 212 5.42 -18.65 3.37
CA ILE A 212 4.87 -17.33 3.68
C ILE A 212 6.05 -16.41 4.00
N ILE A 213 6.26 -15.39 3.17
CA ILE A 213 7.19 -14.32 3.54
C ILE A 213 6.57 -13.51 4.67
N GLU A 214 7.30 -13.41 5.78
CA GLU A 214 6.82 -12.72 6.98
C GLU A 214 6.34 -11.30 6.62
N PRO A 215 5.05 -11.01 6.82
CA PRO A 215 4.49 -9.71 6.51
C PRO A 215 5.05 -8.66 7.46
N VAL A 216 5.44 -7.52 6.90
CA VAL A 216 5.83 -6.35 7.68
C VAL A 216 4.84 -5.22 7.45
N PRO A 217 4.64 -4.32 8.43
CA PRO A 217 3.84 -3.14 8.21
C PRO A 217 4.48 -2.24 7.14
N SER A 218 3.67 -1.60 6.31
CA SER A 218 4.14 -0.68 5.26
C SER A 218 3.15 0.47 5.10
N ALA A 219 3.60 1.54 4.45
CA ALA A 219 2.88 2.81 4.32
C ALA A 219 2.49 3.39 5.70
N LEU A 220 3.46 3.52 6.59
CA LEU A 220 3.26 3.96 7.97
C LEU A 220 4.03 5.24 8.31
N PRO A 221 3.49 6.05 9.23
CA PRO A 221 4.28 7.08 9.90
C PRO A 221 5.48 6.46 10.61
N LEU A 222 6.54 7.25 10.75
CA LEU A 222 7.76 6.87 11.45
C LEU A 222 7.86 7.63 12.76
N GLU A 223 8.15 6.91 13.84
CA GLU A 223 8.56 7.54 15.09
C GLU A 223 10.00 8.02 14.96
N ALA A 224 10.26 9.26 15.37
CA ALA A 224 11.59 9.85 15.33
C ALA A 224 12.04 10.15 16.76
N LYS A 225 13.28 9.81 17.09
CA LYS A 225 13.84 10.00 18.44
C LYS A 225 14.21 11.45 18.78
N ASN A 226 14.01 12.38 17.87
CA ASN A 226 14.49 13.75 17.97
C ASN A 226 13.37 14.73 18.33
N ASN A 227 13.75 15.89 18.87
CA ASN A 227 12.81 16.93 19.27
C ASN A 227 12.33 17.78 18.07
N LEU A 228 13.01 17.73 16.91
CA LEU A 228 12.63 18.56 15.77
C LEU A 228 11.20 18.31 15.32
N SER A 229 10.76 17.05 15.26
CA SER A 229 9.38 16.74 14.85
C SER A 229 8.34 17.28 15.83
N GLN A 230 8.65 17.28 17.13
CA GLN A 230 7.82 17.85 18.18
C GLN A 230 7.74 19.37 18.06
N HIS A 231 8.88 20.04 17.90
CA HIS A 231 8.94 21.49 17.68
C HIS A 231 8.19 21.90 16.42
N LEU A 232 8.23 21.09 15.36
CA LEU A 232 7.56 21.36 14.10
C LEU A 232 6.16 20.74 14.01
N GLN A 233 5.59 20.21 15.09
CA GLN A 233 4.29 19.56 15.06
C GLN A 233 3.22 20.40 14.33
N GLY A 234 2.52 19.75 13.40
CA GLY A 234 1.45 20.36 12.60
C GLY A 234 1.93 21.03 11.31
N ILE A 235 3.24 21.29 11.17
CA ILE A 235 3.80 21.81 9.93
C ILE A 235 3.74 20.74 8.83
N ARG A 236 3.37 21.18 7.63
CA ARG A 236 3.41 20.40 6.40
C ARG A 236 4.24 21.14 5.36
N MET A 237 5.16 20.44 4.71
CA MET A 237 5.94 20.98 3.61
C MET A 237 6.45 19.87 2.70
N GLU A 238 6.66 20.19 1.43
CA GLU A 238 7.25 19.25 0.47
C GLU A 238 8.74 19.06 0.77
N LEU A 239 9.16 17.81 0.96
CA LEU A 239 10.55 17.43 1.21
C LEU A 239 10.88 16.18 0.42
N ASN A 240 12.14 16.01 0.06
CA ASN A 240 12.65 14.69 -0.24
C ASN A 240 13.00 13.97 1.06
N VAL A 241 12.44 12.78 1.23
CA VAL A 241 12.74 11.87 2.33
C VAL A 241 13.53 10.70 1.78
N SER A 242 14.69 10.41 2.37
CA SER A 242 15.53 9.27 1.98
C SER A 242 15.72 8.32 3.16
N ALA A 243 15.34 7.05 3.00
CA ALA A 243 15.59 5.99 3.97
C ALA A 243 17.01 5.47 3.83
N GLU A 244 17.79 5.55 4.91
CA GLU A 244 19.14 5.02 5.01
C GLU A 244 19.20 3.84 5.95
N ILE A 245 19.76 2.75 5.45
CA ILE A 245 19.94 1.48 6.16
C ILE A 245 21.37 1.02 5.91
N ASN A 246 22.10 0.72 6.99
CA ASN A 246 23.51 0.31 6.94
C ASN A 246 24.41 1.28 6.14
N GLY A 247 24.14 2.58 6.23
CA GLY A 247 24.91 3.63 5.54
C GLY A 247 24.56 3.83 4.05
N GLU A 248 23.58 3.10 3.53
CA GLU A 248 23.16 3.22 2.14
C GLU A 248 21.73 3.73 2.03
N ILE A 249 21.48 4.61 1.05
CA ILE A 249 20.13 5.05 0.71
C ILE A 249 19.41 3.91 -0.01
N LYS A 250 18.37 3.35 0.60
CA LYS A 250 17.57 2.25 0.02
C LYS A 250 16.39 2.76 -0.78
N LYS A 251 15.79 3.88 -0.39
CA LYS A 251 14.65 4.48 -1.09
C LYS A 251 14.57 5.97 -0.79
N SER A 252 14.17 6.74 -1.79
CA SER A 252 13.83 8.15 -1.63
C SER A 252 12.45 8.46 -2.19
N SER A 253 11.79 9.48 -1.65
CA SER A 253 10.51 10.00 -2.14
C SER A 253 10.42 11.50 -1.89
N THR A 254 9.98 12.25 -2.89
CA THR A 254 9.70 13.69 -2.76
C THR A 254 8.19 13.91 -2.77
N ASP A 255 7.64 14.40 -1.67
CA ASP A 255 6.22 14.73 -1.50
C ASP A 255 6.04 15.49 -0.16
N GLU A 256 4.81 15.78 0.24
CA GLU A 256 4.49 16.38 1.53
C GLU A 256 4.98 15.49 2.70
N VAL A 257 5.66 16.13 3.64
CA VAL A 257 5.98 15.61 4.97
C VAL A 257 5.14 16.37 5.99
N MET A 258 4.52 15.63 6.90
CA MET A 258 3.82 16.16 8.07
C MET A 258 4.63 15.85 9.33
N PHE A 259 5.04 16.90 10.04
CA PHE A 259 5.69 16.76 11.34
C PHE A 259 4.64 16.52 12.42
N THR A 260 4.89 15.54 13.29
CA THR A 260 3.98 15.10 14.34
C THR A 260 4.69 15.07 15.69
N ASN A 261 3.93 15.04 16.78
CA ASN A 261 4.49 14.92 18.12
C ASN A 261 5.30 13.64 18.35
N TYR A 262 5.09 12.58 17.56
CA TYR A 262 5.83 11.32 17.69
C TYR A 262 6.93 11.15 16.64
N GLY A 263 6.97 11.97 15.58
CA GLY A 263 7.89 11.80 14.47
C GLY A 263 7.33 12.34 13.16
N LEU A 264 7.44 11.55 12.09
CA LEU A 264 7.21 11.98 10.72
C LEU A 264 6.07 11.20 10.07
N SER A 265 5.26 11.89 9.28
CA SER A 265 4.17 11.32 8.49
C SER A 265 4.09 12.05 7.13
N GLY A 266 3.02 11.81 6.37
CA GLY A 266 2.83 12.37 5.03
C GLY A 266 3.37 11.44 3.94
N PRO A 267 2.89 11.60 2.69
CA PRO A 267 3.16 10.66 1.60
C PRO A 267 4.64 10.33 1.39
N ALA A 268 5.55 11.30 1.49
CA ALA A 268 6.98 11.05 1.29
C ALA A 268 7.54 10.05 2.31
N VAL A 269 7.11 10.18 3.58
CA VAL A 269 7.47 9.27 4.67
C VAL A 269 6.84 7.90 4.47
N LEU A 270 5.55 7.85 4.13
CA LEU A 270 4.84 6.59 3.90
C LEU A 270 5.50 5.79 2.77
N ASN A 271 5.95 6.45 1.71
CA ASN A 271 6.58 5.81 0.54
C ASN A 271 7.93 5.15 0.85
N VAL A 272 8.73 5.72 1.77
CA VAL A 272 10.01 5.11 2.17
C VAL A 272 9.90 4.15 3.35
N SER A 273 8.80 4.19 4.11
CA SER A 273 8.60 3.42 5.34
C SER A 273 8.72 1.90 5.19
N ARG A 274 8.49 1.37 3.97
CA ARG A 274 8.57 -0.07 3.69
C ARG A 274 9.98 -0.61 3.91
N GLU A 275 11.01 0.04 3.37
CA GLU A 275 12.40 -0.44 3.47
C GLU A 275 12.85 -0.47 4.94
N ILE A 276 12.51 0.58 5.68
CA ILE A 276 12.74 0.67 7.12
C ILE A 276 12.03 -0.46 7.85
N SER A 277 10.78 -0.74 7.51
CA SER A 277 10.00 -1.80 8.15
C SER A 277 10.51 -3.20 7.86
N ILE A 278 10.97 -3.48 6.63
CA ILE A 278 11.63 -4.75 6.30
C ILE A 278 12.88 -4.91 7.17
N HIS A 279 13.72 -3.88 7.22
CA HIS A 279 14.95 -3.91 8.00
C HIS A 279 14.71 -4.13 9.50
N LEU A 280 13.79 -3.37 10.10
CA LEU A 280 13.52 -3.46 11.54
C LEU A 280 12.72 -4.72 11.92
N ASN A 281 11.64 -5.04 11.18
CA ASN A 281 10.69 -6.08 11.61
C ASN A 281 11.03 -7.47 11.07
N ARG A 282 11.51 -7.57 9.83
CA ARG A 282 11.84 -8.87 9.20
C ARG A 282 13.29 -9.25 9.46
N ASN A 283 14.23 -8.33 9.21
CA ASN A 283 15.67 -8.63 9.37
C ASN A 283 16.14 -8.50 10.82
N LYS A 284 15.24 -8.12 11.74
CA LYS A 284 15.48 -7.97 13.19
C LYS A 284 16.67 -7.05 13.52
N GLN A 285 16.88 -6.04 12.70
CA GLN A 285 17.92 -5.04 12.91
C GLN A 285 17.38 -3.87 13.73
N ILE A 286 18.29 -3.10 14.33
CA ILE A 286 17.92 -2.11 15.36
C ILE A 286 18.05 -0.65 14.91
N GLU A 287 18.68 -0.37 13.77
CA GLU A 287 18.98 1.01 13.34
C GLU A 287 18.57 1.29 11.91
N ALA A 288 17.67 2.26 11.73
CA ALA A 288 17.37 2.86 10.44
C ALA A 288 17.29 4.37 10.61
N TYR A 289 17.66 5.09 9.56
CA TYR A 289 17.68 6.54 9.54
C TYR A 289 16.84 7.08 8.40
N VAL A 290 16.30 8.29 8.55
CA VAL A 290 15.76 9.07 7.44
C VAL A 290 16.49 10.38 7.32
N TYR A 291 16.63 10.84 6.08
CA TYR A 291 17.09 12.18 5.75
C TYR A 291 15.96 13.00 5.17
N LEU A 292 15.88 14.25 5.61
CA LEU A 292 14.99 15.25 5.05
C LEU A 292 15.82 16.21 4.19
N ASN A 293 15.41 16.48 2.96
CA ASN A 293 16.02 17.47 2.07
C ASN A 293 14.93 18.44 1.58
N ALA A 294 15.10 19.72 1.92
CA ALA A 294 14.17 20.79 1.58
C ALA A 294 14.33 21.35 0.17
N PHE A 295 15.49 21.13 -0.43
CA PHE A 295 15.84 21.66 -1.75
C PHE A 295 16.24 20.50 -2.65
N PRO A 296 15.34 19.55 -2.94
CA PRO A 296 15.66 18.36 -3.72
C PRO A 296 16.05 18.68 -5.17
N MET A 297 15.62 19.84 -5.68
CA MET A 297 15.93 20.31 -7.03
C MET A 297 17.23 21.14 -7.10
N LEU A 298 17.87 21.43 -5.96
CA LEU A 298 19.08 22.23 -5.92
C LEU A 298 20.27 21.37 -5.52
N THR A 299 21.39 21.60 -6.20
CA THR A 299 22.69 21.09 -5.77
C THR A 299 23.17 21.80 -4.52
N VAL A 300 24.15 21.20 -3.83
CA VAL A 300 24.84 21.80 -2.67
C VAL A 300 25.37 23.19 -3.00
N LYS A 301 26.02 23.30 -4.16
CA LYS A 301 26.61 24.55 -4.62
C LYS A 301 25.53 25.62 -4.79
N GLN A 302 24.42 25.29 -5.45
CA GLN A 302 23.31 26.22 -5.65
C GLN A 302 22.68 26.70 -4.34
N VAL A 303 22.52 25.81 -3.34
CA VAL A 303 22.03 26.23 -2.02
C VAL A 303 23.05 27.12 -1.30
N ASN A 304 24.34 26.79 -1.38
CA ASN A 304 25.39 27.63 -0.80
C ASN A 304 25.43 29.02 -1.43
N ASP A 305 25.35 29.09 -2.76
CA ASP A 305 25.36 30.34 -3.52
C ASP A 305 24.11 31.18 -3.16
N LEU A 306 22.94 30.55 -3.06
CA LEU A 306 21.69 31.17 -2.64
C LEU A 306 21.78 31.76 -1.22
N LEU A 307 22.27 30.99 -0.25
CA LEU A 307 22.38 31.42 1.14
C LEU A 307 23.44 32.52 1.28
N THR A 308 24.59 32.38 0.61
CA THR A 308 25.67 33.38 0.61
C THR A 308 25.20 34.70 0.01
N ALA A 309 24.48 34.68 -1.11
CA ALA A 309 23.92 35.89 -1.71
C ALA A 309 22.95 36.62 -0.76
N ARG A 310 22.13 35.87 0.00
CA ARG A 310 21.19 36.44 0.98
C ARG A 310 21.91 37.07 2.17
N TRP A 311 22.95 36.41 2.68
CA TRP A 311 23.78 36.92 3.78
C TRP A 311 24.57 38.17 3.37
N ASN A 312 25.14 38.20 2.17
CA ASN A 312 25.88 39.36 1.66
C ASN A 312 24.97 40.58 1.41
N LYS A 313 23.73 40.34 0.96
CA LYS A 313 22.76 41.42 0.73
C LYS A 313 22.29 42.10 2.01
N LYS A 314 22.16 41.35 3.11
CA LYS A 314 21.68 41.85 4.41
C LYS A 314 22.54 41.33 5.57
N PRO A 315 23.81 41.77 5.69
CA PRO A 315 24.77 41.20 6.62
C PRO A 315 24.39 41.39 8.10
N ASN A 316 23.66 42.46 8.41
CA ASN A 316 23.18 42.76 9.77
C ASN A 316 21.87 42.03 10.13
N GLN A 317 21.21 41.36 9.19
CA GLN A 317 19.97 40.61 9.44
C GLN A 317 20.27 39.32 10.21
N SER A 318 19.35 38.87 11.06
CA SER A 318 19.52 37.57 11.72
C SER A 318 19.47 36.42 10.73
N VAL A 319 20.24 35.36 11.01
CA VAL A 319 20.29 34.15 10.17
C VAL A 319 18.89 33.55 9.98
N VAL A 320 18.06 33.53 11.03
CA VAL A 320 16.67 33.05 10.96
C VAL A 320 15.87 33.82 9.89
N LYS A 321 15.90 35.16 9.93
CA LYS A 321 15.18 35.99 8.96
C LYS A 321 15.77 35.87 7.56
N SER A 322 17.06 35.55 7.43
CA SER A 322 17.68 35.27 6.13
C SER A 322 17.05 34.05 5.43
N LEU A 323 16.46 33.12 6.19
CA LEU A 323 15.82 31.90 5.64
C LEU A 323 14.33 32.08 5.30
N TYR A 324 13.73 33.23 5.62
CA TYR A 324 12.31 33.47 5.32
C TYR A 324 12.06 33.48 3.81
N GLY A 325 10.96 32.83 3.41
CA GLY A 325 10.62 32.59 2.00
C GLY A 325 11.30 31.35 1.39
N LEU A 326 12.31 30.77 2.06
CA LEU A 326 12.82 29.42 1.74
C LEU A 326 12.11 28.35 2.59
N PHE A 327 11.70 28.73 3.80
CA PHE A 327 11.04 27.87 4.77
C PHE A 327 9.84 28.57 5.40
N PRO A 328 8.85 27.82 5.93
CA PRO A 328 7.97 28.34 6.96
C PRO A 328 8.78 28.92 8.13
N ASN A 329 8.38 30.06 8.69
CA ASN A 329 9.18 30.77 9.71
C ASN A 329 9.54 29.89 10.91
N LYS A 330 8.65 29.00 11.33
CA LYS A 330 8.89 28.03 12.42
C LYS A 330 10.00 27.04 12.06
N VAL A 331 10.05 26.60 10.80
CA VAL A 331 11.10 25.70 10.28
C VAL A 331 12.43 26.43 10.20
N ALA A 332 12.45 27.67 9.72
CA ALA A 332 13.66 28.49 9.70
C ALA A 332 14.27 28.64 11.10
N LEU A 333 13.45 28.95 12.11
CA LEU A 333 13.91 29.06 13.50
C LEU A 333 14.46 27.74 14.03
N ALA A 334 13.73 26.65 13.85
CA ALA A 334 14.15 25.34 14.32
C ALA A 334 15.45 24.89 13.62
N TYR A 335 15.58 25.10 12.31
CA TYR A 335 16.76 24.75 11.55
C TYR A 335 18.03 25.47 12.03
N VAL A 336 17.93 26.76 12.34
CA VAL A 336 19.05 27.55 12.88
C VAL A 336 19.41 27.07 14.30
N LYS A 337 18.43 26.77 15.14
CA LYS A 337 18.65 26.24 16.50
C LYS A 337 19.35 24.88 16.46
N GLU A 338 18.89 23.95 15.63
CA GLU A 338 19.52 22.63 15.46
C GLU A 338 20.94 22.73 14.88
N SER A 339 21.25 23.81 14.14
CA SER A 339 22.61 24.08 13.65
C SER A 339 23.56 24.64 14.73
N GLY A 340 23.08 24.83 15.97
CA GLY A 340 23.85 25.36 17.08
C GLY A 340 24.11 26.87 17.00
N ILE A 341 23.24 27.62 16.32
CA ILE A 341 23.39 29.06 16.09
C ILE A 341 22.29 29.81 16.86
N SER A 342 22.67 30.90 17.52
CA SER A 342 21.71 31.76 18.23
C SER A 342 20.66 32.32 17.26
N GLU A 343 19.40 32.37 17.68
CA GLU A 343 18.30 32.95 16.90
C GLU A 343 18.49 34.46 16.60
N THR A 344 19.29 35.14 17.43
CA THR A 344 19.65 36.56 17.29
C THR A 344 20.94 36.78 16.50
N ALA A 345 21.70 35.71 16.19
CA ALA A 345 22.97 35.84 15.48
C ALA A 345 22.78 36.48 14.11
N SER A 346 23.59 37.50 13.82
CA SER A 346 23.60 38.17 12.53
C SER A 346 24.33 37.35 11.47
N SER A 347 23.96 37.51 10.20
CA SER A 347 24.60 36.82 9.07
C SER A 347 26.10 37.11 8.93
N LYS A 348 26.55 38.30 9.36
CA LYS A 348 27.98 38.65 9.40
C LYS A 348 28.74 38.02 10.56
N ASP A 349 28.05 37.67 11.65
CA ASP A 349 28.67 37.21 12.90
C ASP A 349 28.87 35.69 12.92
N ILE A 350 28.26 34.95 11.99
CA ILE A 350 28.44 33.50 11.89
C ILE A 350 29.74 33.12 11.19
N SER A 351 30.47 32.18 11.81
CA SER A 351 31.74 31.67 11.29
C SER A 351 31.57 30.89 9.99
N THR A 352 32.65 30.69 9.24
CA THR A 352 32.66 29.82 8.05
C THR A 352 32.21 28.40 8.39
N GLU A 353 32.52 27.90 9.60
CA GLU A 353 32.04 26.59 10.06
C GLU A 353 30.53 26.59 10.32
N GLN A 354 29.98 27.64 10.95
CA GLN A 354 28.55 27.79 11.17
C GLN A 354 27.78 27.93 9.85
N LYS A 355 28.31 28.72 8.90
CA LYS A 355 27.82 28.77 7.52
C LYS A 355 27.83 27.39 6.88
N ARG A 356 28.91 26.61 7.06
CA ARG A 356 29.00 25.23 6.58
C ARG A 356 27.96 24.31 7.23
N LYS A 357 27.68 24.43 8.53
CA LYS A 357 26.65 23.63 9.23
C LYS A 357 25.23 23.92 8.72
N ILE A 358 24.90 25.18 8.48
CA ILE A 358 23.63 25.56 7.82
C ILE A 358 23.58 25.03 6.38
N ASN A 359 24.71 25.04 5.69
CA ASN A 359 24.82 24.57 4.31
C ASN A 359 24.84 23.03 4.21
N GLN A 360 25.23 22.34 5.28
CA GLN A 360 25.42 20.90 5.38
C GLN A 360 24.96 20.45 6.75
N ASN A 361 23.67 20.18 6.98
CA ASN A 361 23.31 19.71 8.32
C ASN A 361 23.88 18.29 8.54
N PRO A 362 24.77 18.08 9.53
CA PRO A 362 25.64 16.90 9.63
C PRO A 362 25.11 15.90 10.67
N ASN A 363 25.19 14.61 10.37
CA ASN A 363 25.86 13.65 11.25
C ASN A 363 26.02 12.30 10.53
N LYS A 364 27.26 12.06 10.05
CA LYS A 364 27.92 10.81 9.65
C LYS A 364 27.15 9.78 8.79
N LEU A 365 27.47 9.73 7.50
CA LEU A 365 28.22 8.59 6.95
C LEU A 365 28.88 8.97 5.62
N GLN A 366 30.10 8.47 5.48
CA GLN A 366 31.03 8.70 4.40
C GLN A 366 30.60 7.94 3.13
N ASN A 367 31.05 8.50 2.01
CA ASN A 367 31.20 7.93 0.67
C ASN A 367 30.04 8.01 -0.35
N LYS A 368 30.27 9.00 -1.24
CA LYS A 368 30.18 9.03 -2.70
C LYS A 368 28.78 9.08 -3.35
N SER A 369 28.60 10.20 -4.05
CA SER A 369 27.51 10.61 -4.96
C SER A 369 26.11 10.74 -4.37
N ALA A 370 25.84 11.82 -3.61
CA ALA A 370 24.49 12.39 -3.51
C ALA A 370 24.54 13.85 -3.00
N SER A 371 23.61 14.68 -3.49
CA SER A 371 23.47 16.11 -3.18
C SER A 371 23.22 16.37 -1.68
N ASN A 372 24.01 17.25 -1.08
CA ASN A 372 23.95 17.66 0.34
C ASN A 372 23.23 19.00 0.57
N THR A 373 21.90 18.97 0.60
CA THR A 373 21.03 20.08 1.04
C THR A 373 20.06 19.57 2.11
N ARG A 374 20.62 19.03 3.19
CA ARG A 374 19.92 18.19 4.19
C ARG A 374 19.40 19.05 5.35
N LEU A 375 18.12 18.90 5.68
CA LEU A 375 17.48 19.47 6.86
C LEU A 375 17.84 18.72 8.14
N GLU A 376 17.75 17.39 8.10
CA GLU A 376 17.84 16.55 9.30
C GLU A 376 18.19 15.09 8.96
N ARG A 377 18.90 14.40 9.87
CA ARG A 377 19.05 12.94 9.92
C ARG A 377 18.49 12.42 11.25
N SER A 378 17.52 11.52 11.19
CA SER A 378 16.85 11.01 12.40
C SER A 378 16.87 9.50 12.44
N ARG A 379 17.24 8.92 13.59
CA ARG A 379 16.97 7.50 13.85
C ARG A 379 15.47 7.31 14.01
N VAL A 380 14.94 6.34 13.29
CA VAL A 380 13.50 6.11 13.20
C VAL A 380 13.09 4.70 13.58
N TYR A 381 11.85 4.58 14.03
CA TYR A 381 11.18 3.33 14.32
C TYR A 381 9.86 3.28 13.56
N CYS A 382 9.42 2.07 13.23
CA CYS A 382 8.08 1.86 12.74
C CYS A 382 7.09 2.11 13.88
N ARG A 383 6.27 3.15 13.76
CA ARG A 383 5.21 3.40 14.74
C ARG A 383 4.29 2.19 14.80
N ARG A 384 4.14 1.55 15.97
CA ARG A 384 3.16 0.47 16.16
C ARG A 384 1.76 1.07 16.05
N SER A 385 1.05 0.74 14.97
CA SER A 385 -0.33 1.15 14.72
C SER A 385 -1.16 -0.10 14.44
N ARG A 386 -2.44 -0.12 14.82
CA ARG A 386 -3.37 -1.22 14.45
C ARG A 386 -3.75 -1.18 12.95
N TYR A 387 -3.18 -0.25 12.19
CA TYR A 387 -3.57 0.16 10.84
C TYR A 387 -2.35 0.21 9.92
N PHE A 388 -2.04 -0.87 9.20
CA PHE A 388 -0.90 -0.92 8.28
C PHE A 388 -1.31 -1.39 6.87
N ARG A 389 -0.35 -1.58 5.97
CA ARG A 389 -0.49 -2.52 4.84
C ARG A 389 0.55 -3.62 4.99
N SER A 390 0.16 -4.88 4.83
CA SER A 390 1.08 -6.01 4.79
C SER A 390 1.14 -6.56 3.37
N TYR A 391 2.35 -6.75 2.84
CA TYR A 391 2.57 -7.37 1.54
C TYR A 391 3.31 -8.69 1.74
N VAL A 392 2.85 -9.73 1.05
CA VAL A 392 3.53 -11.01 0.86
C VAL A 392 4.15 -10.93 -0.53
N ASN A 393 5.41 -11.29 -0.66
CA ASN A 393 6.06 -11.53 -1.95
C ASN A 393 6.24 -13.02 -2.09
N GLN A 394 5.94 -13.63 -3.24
CA GLN A 394 6.57 -14.89 -3.61
C GLN A 394 6.32 -15.31 -5.06
N SER A 395 7.34 -16.01 -5.56
CA SER A 395 7.39 -16.86 -6.74
C SER A 395 6.32 -17.96 -6.69
N ALA A 396 5.65 -18.17 -7.83
CA ALA A 396 4.47 -19.03 -8.03
C ALA A 396 3.16 -18.46 -7.47
N ILE A 397 2.77 -17.29 -7.96
CA ILE A 397 1.43 -16.71 -7.77
C ILE A 397 0.91 -16.35 -9.17
N LYS A 398 -0.41 -16.41 -9.41
CA LYS A 398 -1.11 -15.85 -10.57
C LYS A 398 -2.25 -14.98 -10.03
N ALA A 399 -2.01 -13.67 -10.00
CA ALA A 399 -2.92 -12.53 -9.70
C ALA A 399 -2.63 -11.72 -8.41
N CYS A 400 -2.60 -10.38 -8.55
CA CYS A 400 -2.39 -9.43 -7.45
C CYS A 400 -3.37 -8.25 -7.49
N PHE A 401 -4.33 -8.25 -6.56
CA PHE A 401 -4.79 -7.11 -5.76
C PHE A 401 -5.55 -7.73 -4.58
N GLY A 402 -4.95 -7.76 -3.38
CA GLY A 402 -5.54 -8.50 -2.25
C GLY A 402 -5.55 -10.01 -2.46
N PHE A 403 -4.36 -10.60 -2.68
CA PHE A 403 -4.06 -12.05 -2.84
C PHE A 403 -5.21 -12.89 -3.36
N VAL A 404 -5.25 -13.21 -4.65
CA VAL A 404 -6.08 -14.28 -5.21
C VAL A 404 -5.13 -15.43 -5.55
N PHE A 405 -5.26 -16.56 -4.85
CA PHE A 405 -4.56 -17.78 -5.22
C PHE A 405 -5.47 -18.63 -6.11
N LEU A 406 -5.14 -18.75 -7.39
CA LEU A 406 -5.81 -19.67 -8.31
C LEU A 406 -4.98 -20.95 -8.43
N TRP A 407 -5.50 -22.08 -7.92
CA TRP A 407 -4.84 -23.37 -8.10
C TRP A 407 -5.36 -24.05 -9.38
N ARG A 408 -4.47 -24.25 -10.36
CA ARG A 408 -4.69 -25.18 -11.49
C ARG A 408 -3.67 -26.32 -11.48
N ASN A 409 -4.10 -27.47 -11.98
CA ASN A 409 -3.63 -28.83 -11.69
C ASN A 409 -2.22 -29.22 -12.20
N THR A 410 -1.22 -28.36 -12.17
CA THR A 410 0.12 -28.68 -12.70
C THR A 410 1.21 -28.57 -11.63
N GLN A 411 1.94 -29.67 -11.41
CA GLN A 411 3.26 -29.64 -10.79
C GLN A 411 4.14 -28.66 -11.56
N CYS A 412 4.40 -27.46 -11.02
CA CYS A 412 5.54 -26.69 -11.46
C CYS A 412 6.79 -27.36 -10.87
N ARG A 413 7.55 -28.05 -11.71
CA ARG A 413 8.95 -28.38 -11.41
C ARG A 413 9.75 -27.07 -11.40
N TRP A 414 10.66 -26.98 -10.44
CA TRP A 414 11.47 -25.82 -10.06
C TRP A 414 12.35 -25.27 -11.18
#